data_AF-A0A133NAN8-F1
#
_entry.id   AF-A0A133NAN8-F1
#
_cell.length_a   1.000
_cell.length_b   1.000
_cell.length_c   1.000
_cell.angle_alpha   90.00
_cell.angle_beta   90.00
_cell.angle_gamma   90.00
#
_symmetry.space_group_name_H-M   'P 1'
#
loop_
_entity.id
_entity.type
_entity.pdbx_description
1 polymer ?
#
loop_
_entity_poly.entity_id
_entity_poly.type
_entity_poly.pdbx_seq_one_letter_code
_entity_poly.pdbx_strand_id
1 'polypeptide(L)'
;MLKFQKKKKYYLKEEYNMDKRKLIIGGAILGVLVVGGTLFALKKKDNKQESNIKVEESKKDNRIVDTNKNNEENKGLSDEELKKKYYLVQNSDIPIKDRVEASEVARKFAKDMTEFDINNPKKNEEEALSLVSTDIDKEVEGYFITLGQSKEIKEKKITEIRSEENGYNGKEYVEIHVYISYDILYDTDRDNKTKSDGIGYDIKLEKVNGKYKVTSYKY
;
A
#
# COMPACT_ATOMS: atom_id res chain seq x y z
N MET A 1 -62.80 24.69 -12.79
CA MET A 1 -63.90 23.70 -12.79
C MET A 1 -63.58 22.64 -13.84
N LEU A 2 -63.58 21.37 -13.45
CA LEU A 2 -63.12 20.19 -14.21
C LEU A 2 -63.76 20.05 -15.60
N LYS A 3 -63.02 19.42 -16.53
CA LYS A 3 -63.53 18.26 -17.27
C LYS A 3 -62.41 17.37 -17.79
N PHE A 4 -62.38 16.16 -17.23
CA PHE A 4 -61.72 14.96 -17.74
C PHE A 4 -62.20 14.62 -19.16
N GLN A 5 -61.29 14.21 -20.03
CA GLN A 5 -61.58 13.22 -21.08
C GLN A 5 -60.53 12.12 -21.09
N LYS A 6 -60.99 10.93 -21.48
CA LYS A 6 -60.49 9.59 -21.15
C LYS A 6 -60.08 8.89 -22.46
N LYS A 7 -59.10 7.96 -22.35
CA LYS A 7 -58.68 6.90 -23.33
C LYS A 7 -57.76 7.39 -24.45
N LYS A 8 -56.68 6.67 -24.82
CA LYS A 8 -56.54 5.22 -25.06
C LYS A 8 -55.20 4.65 -24.56
N LYS A 9 -55.26 3.40 -24.08
CA LYS A 9 -54.12 2.49 -23.89
C LYS A 9 -53.53 2.13 -25.26
N TYR A 10 -52.21 2.17 -25.38
CA TYR A 10 -51.47 1.37 -26.34
C TYR A 10 -50.39 0.61 -25.59
N TYR A 11 -50.48 -0.72 -25.64
CA TYR A 11 -49.39 -1.62 -25.29
C TYR A 11 -48.47 -1.68 -26.52
N LEU A 12 -47.21 -1.28 -26.37
CA LEU A 12 -46.17 -1.61 -27.34
C LEU A 12 -45.29 -2.68 -26.70
N LYS A 13 -45.42 -3.87 -27.31
CA LYS A 13 -44.66 -5.08 -27.07
C LYS A 13 -43.40 -4.94 -27.93
N GLU A 14 -42.26 -4.62 -27.33
CA GLU A 14 -40.99 -4.66 -28.06
C GLU A 14 -40.44 -6.07 -28.01
N GLU A 15 -40.43 -6.69 -29.19
CA GLU A 15 -39.84 -7.98 -29.47
C GLU A 15 -38.31 -7.84 -29.50
N TYR A 16 -37.64 -8.52 -28.56
CA TYR A 16 -36.20 -8.59 -28.47
C TYR A 16 -35.68 -9.64 -29.46
N ASN A 17 -35.31 -9.21 -30.67
CA ASN A 17 -34.62 -10.05 -31.66
C ASN A 17 -33.11 -10.02 -31.36
N MET A 18 -32.62 -11.00 -30.59
CA MET A 18 -31.18 -11.28 -30.51
C MET A 18 -30.75 -12.13 -31.70
N ASP A 19 -30.04 -11.50 -32.63
CA ASP A 19 -29.33 -12.21 -33.69
C ASP A 19 -28.07 -12.87 -33.10
N LYS A 20 -27.96 -14.19 -33.30
CA LYS A 20 -26.97 -15.06 -32.66
C LYS A 20 -25.69 -15.05 -33.48
N ARG A 21 -24.64 -14.36 -33.02
CA ARG A 21 -23.26 -14.72 -33.38
C ARG A 21 -22.40 -14.82 -32.13
N LYS A 22 -21.82 -16.01 -31.99
CA LYS A 22 -20.99 -16.49 -30.89
C LYS A 22 -19.68 -15.67 -30.80
N LEU A 23 -19.35 -15.23 -29.60
CA LEU A 23 -17.96 -15.17 -29.15
C LEU A 23 -17.94 -15.57 -27.66
N ILE A 24 -17.37 -16.75 -27.40
CA ILE A 24 -17.04 -17.24 -26.06
C ILE A 24 -15.51 -17.23 -25.99
N ILE A 25 -15.01 -17.05 -24.76
CA ILE A 25 -13.62 -17.17 -24.24
C ILE A 25 -12.94 -15.79 -24.12
N GLY A 26 -12.50 -15.32 -22.95
CA GLY A 26 -12.43 -15.86 -21.58
C GLY A 26 -11.81 -14.76 -20.69
N GLY A 27 -12.35 -14.48 -19.49
CA GLY A 27 -11.78 -14.91 -18.20
C GLY A 27 -10.45 -14.18 -17.89
N ALA A 28 -10.29 -13.35 -16.86
CA ALA A 28 -10.75 -13.50 -15.49
C ALA A 28 -10.86 -12.14 -14.77
N ILE A 29 -11.96 -11.95 -14.04
CA ILE A 29 -12.04 -10.97 -12.96
C ILE A 29 -11.34 -11.63 -11.76
N LEU A 30 -10.11 -11.24 -11.48
CA LEU A 30 -9.44 -11.62 -10.23
C LEU A 30 -9.96 -10.69 -9.13
N GLY A 31 -11.07 -11.10 -8.52
CA GLY A 31 -11.45 -10.63 -7.21
C GLY A 31 -10.42 -11.13 -6.21
N VAL A 32 -9.65 -10.22 -5.63
CA VAL A 32 -8.79 -10.52 -4.49
C VAL A 32 -9.70 -10.79 -3.29
N LEU A 33 -10.01 -12.07 -3.07
CA LEU A 33 -10.49 -12.56 -1.80
C LEU A 33 -9.33 -12.43 -0.81
N VAL A 34 -9.43 -11.44 0.07
CA VAL A 34 -8.66 -11.39 1.31
C VAL A 34 -9.05 -12.61 2.13
N VAL A 35 -8.26 -13.69 2.04
CA VAL A 35 -8.41 -14.83 2.93
C VAL A 35 -7.73 -14.47 4.25
N GLY A 36 -8.54 -14.01 5.19
CA GLY A 36 -8.24 -14.11 6.61
C GLY A 36 -7.93 -15.56 6.99
N GLY A 37 -7.05 -15.73 7.97
CA GLY A 37 -6.37 -16.98 8.29
C GLY A 37 -7.25 -18.24 8.33
N THR A 38 -6.75 -19.29 7.70
CA THR A 38 -7.07 -20.68 8.06
C THR A 38 -5.79 -21.51 8.06
N LEU A 39 -5.51 -22.11 9.21
CA LEU A 39 -4.49 -23.13 9.43
C LEU A 39 -4.73 -24.31 8.47
N PHE A 40 -3.87 -24.48 7.47
CA PHE A 40 -3.81 -25.71 6.69
C PHE A 40 -3.02 -26.77 7.48
N ALA A 41 -3.71 -27.46 8.37
CA ALA A 41 -3.31 -28.81 8.78
C ALA A 41 -3.82 -29.79 7.71
N LEU A 42 -2.91 -30.33 6.89
CA LEU A 42 -3.24 -31.46 6.01
C LEU A 42 -2.22 -32.59 6.14
N LYS A 43 -2.81 -33.76 6.33
CA LYS A 43 -2.26 -35.04 6.77
C LYS A 43 -1.01 -35.52 6.02
N LYS A 44 -0.09 -36.02 6.85
CA LYS A 44 1.02 -36.93 6.57
C LYS A 44 0.64 -38.01 5.54
N LYS A 45 1.28 -37.97 4.37
CA LYS A 45 1.53 -39.15 3.53
C LYS A 45 3.02 -39.39 3.56
N ASP A 46 3.42 -40.50 4.19
CA ASP A 46 4.79 -40.98 4.19
C ASP A 46 5.18 -41.35 2.76
N ASN A 47 6.06 -40.55 2.16
CA ASN A 47 6.93 -41.00 1.08
C ASN A 47 8.29 -40.32 1.27
N LYS A 48 9.24 -41.17 1.62
CA LYS A 48 10.63 -40.87 1.94
C LYS A 48 11.35 -40.49 0.65
N GLN A 49 11.62 -39.19 0.49
CA GLN A 49 12.68 -38.73 -0.41
C GLN A 49 13.34 -37.52 0.24
N GLU A 50 14.46 -37.77 0.91
CA GLU A 50 15.35 -36.73 1.42
C GLU A 50 15.90 -35.93 0.24
N SER A 51 15.31 -34.78 -0.05
CA SER A 51 16.02 -33.71 -0.74
C SER A 51 16.61 -32.80 0.33
N ASN A 52 17.92 -32.88 0.48
CA ASN A 52 18.72 -31.92 1.23
C ASN A 52 18.60 -30.55 0.55
N ILE A 53 17.55 -29.80 0.85
CA ILE A 53 17.51 -28.36 0.59
C ILE A 53 18.11 -27.72 1.85
N LYS A 54 19.40 -27.39 1.77
CA LYS A 54 20.00 -26.42 2.69
C LYS A 54 19.19 -25.14 2.54
N VAL A 55 18.38 -24.83 3.55
CA VAL A 55 17.90 -23.47 3.77
C VAL A 55 19.14 -22.68 4.17
N GLU A 56 19.74 -21.99 3.21
CA GLU A 56 20.61 -20.87 3.54
C GLU A 56 19.72 -19.83 4.22
N GLU A 57 19.84 -19.73 5.54
CA GLU A 57 19.50 -18.51 6.26
C GLU A 57 20.28 -17.39 5.59
N SER A 58 19.61 -16.61 4.75
CA SER A 58 20.12 -15.33 4.33
C SER A 58 20.28 -14.50 5.60
N LYS A 59 21.53 -14.35 6.04
CA LYS A 59 21.88 -13.31 7.00
C LYS A 59 21.46 -11.99 6.35
N LYS A 60 20.27 -11.50 6.69
CA LYS A 60 19.85 -10.12 6.41
C LYS A 60 20.90 -9.26 7.11
N ASP A 61 21.86 -8.81 6.33
CA ASP A 61 22.86 -7.85 6.74
C ASP A 61 22.09 -6.64 7.26
N ASN A 62 22.24 -6.33 8.54
CA ASN A 62 21.59 -5.18 9.18
C ASN A 62 22.24 -3.91 8.63
N ARG A 63 22.00 -3.59 7.36
CA ARG A 63 22.26 -2.27 6.82
C ARG A 63 21.35 -1.32 7.56
N ILE A 64 21.97 -0.56 8.47
CA ILE A 64 21.32 0.53 9.16
C ILE A 64 21.04 1.59 8.09
N VAL A 65 19.80 1.64 7.63
CA VAL A 65 19.35 2.77 6.82
C VAL A 65 19.45 4.02 7.69
N ASP A 66 20.25 4.96 7.19
CA ASP A 66 20.62 6.18 7.89
C ASP A 66 19.44 7.17 7.80
N THR A 67 18.45 6.99 8.69
CA THR A 67 17.33 7.93 8.87
C THR A 67 17.81 9.35 9.20
N ASN A 68 19.10 9.51 9.52
CA ASN A 68 19.76 10.80 9.71
C ASN A 68 19.71 11.72 8.50
N LYS A 69 19.52 11.21 7.27
CA LYS A 69 19.41 12.09 6.09
C LYS A 69 18.14 12.94 6.08
N ASN A 70 17.06 12.48 6.74
CA ASN A 70 15.81 13.23 6.87
C ASN A 70 15.85 14.28 8.01
N ASN A 71 16.87 14.25 8.88
CA ASN A 71 16.99 15.20 9.99
C ASN A 71 17.34 16.63 9.55
N GLU A 72 17.83 16.83 8.32
CA GLU A 72 18.15 18.19 7.84
C GLU A 72 16.90 19.06 7.65
N GLU A 73 15.79 18.51 7.16
CA GLU A 73 14.55 19.27 6.96
C GLU A 73 13.86 19.70 8.27
N ASN A 74 14.19 19.04 9.38
CA ASN A 74 13.63 19.33 10.69
C ASN A 74 14.56 20.18 11.56
N LYS A 75 15.78 20.47 11.07
CA LYS A 75 16.80 21.18 11.83
C LYS A 75 16.35 22.61 12.12
N GLY A 76 16.24 22.93 13.40
CA GLY A 76 15.87 24.28 13.87
C GLY A 76 14.36 24.51 14.02
N LEU A 77 13.52 23.53 13.72
CA LEU A 77 12.08 23.61 14.02
C LEU A 77 11.83 23.44 15.52
N SER A 78 10.93 24.25 16.05
CA SER A 78 10.38 24.09 17.40
C SER A 78 9.40 22.91 17.45
N ASP A 79 9.12 22.45 18.67
CA ASP A 79 8.12 21.41 18.94
C ASP A 79 6.74 21.74 18.35
N GLU A 80 6.32 23.01 18.39
CA GLU A 80 5.04 23.46 17.83
C GLU A 80 5.04 23.48 16.29
N GLU A 81 6.18 23.77 15.67
CA GLU A 81 6.33 23.67 14.21
C GLU A 81 6.35 22.22 13.75
N LEU A 82 7.01 21.34 14.49
CA LEU A 82 7.00 19.89 14.23
C LEU A 82 5.58 19.31 14.37
N LYS A 83 4.84 19.69 15.41
CA LYS A 83 3.44 19.29 15.58
C LYS A 83 2.58 19.70 14.38
N LYS A 84 2.78 20.91 13.85
CA LYS A 84 2.05 21.39 12.66
C LYS A 84 2.48 20.67 11.38
N LYS A 85 3.79 20.50 11.17
CA LYS A 85 4.35 19.84 9.97
C LYS A 85 3.83 18.41 9.82
N TYR A 86 3.79 17.67 10.92
CA TYR A 86 3.40 16.25 10.95
C TYR A 86 1.97 16.01 11.42
N TYR A 87 1.20 17.07 11.67
CA TYR A 87 -0.16 17.00 12.23
C TYR A 87 -0.23 16.07 13.45
N LEU A 88 0.68 16.28 14.40
CA LEU A 88 0.78 15.49 15.63
C LEU A 88 -0.36 15.89 16.60
N VAL A 89 -1.04 14.90 17.17
CA VAL A 89 -2.03 15.13 18.24
C VAL A 89 -1.43 15.79 19.48
N GLN A 90 -2.21 16.63 20.15
CA GLN A 90 -1.68 17.45 21.26
C GLN A 90 -1.47 16.67 22.56
N ASN A 91 -2.27 15.64 22.83
CA ASN A 91 -2.36 14.99 24.15
C ASN A 91 -1.80 13.56 24.15
N SER A 92 -0.62 13.35 23.54
CA SER A 92 0.06 12.05 23.54
C SER A 92 1.12 11.97 24.63
N ASP A 93 1.22 10.80 25.28
CA ASP A 93 2.29 10.49 26.25
C ASP A 93 3.62 10.14 25.55
N ILE A 94 3.59 9.92 24.24
CA ILE A 94 4.81 9.64 23.45
C ILE A 94 5.53 10.96 23.17
N PRO A 95 6.86 11.05 23.38
CA PRO A 95 7.63 12.25 23.09
C PRO A 95 7.48 12.72 21.64
N ILE A 96 7.47 14.04 21.41
CA ILE A 96 7.37 14.64 20.06
C ILE A 96 8.44 14.11 19.13
N LYS A 97 9.69 14.01 19.61
CA LYS A 97 10.81 13.46 18.84
C LYS A 97 10.54 12.06 18.30
N ASP A 98 9.97 11.20 19.14
CA ASP A 98 9.64 9.82 18.79
C ASP A 98 8.52 9.76 17.74
N ARG A 99 7.52 10.64 17.86
CA ARG A 99 6.38 10.73 16.93
C ARG A 99 6.77 11.32 15.57
N VAL A 100 7.73 12.24 15.56
CA VAL A 100 8.37 12.75 14.34
C VAL A 100 9.17 11.64 13.66
N GLU A 101 9.96 10.86 14.41
CA GLU A 101 10.67 9.70 13.85
C GLU A 101 9.69 8.70 13.22
N ALA A 102 8.60 8.36 13.94
CA ALA A 102 7.58 7.46 13.43
C ALA A 102 6.92 7.98 12.14
N SER A 103 6.63 9.29 12.07
CA SER A 103 6.07 9.93 10.88
C SER A 103 7.04 9.88 9.70
N GLU A 104 8.34 10.10 9.92
CA GLU A 104 9.36 10.00 8.89
C GLU A 104 9.53 8.56 8.37
N VAL A 105 9.53 7.58 9.27
CA VAL A 105 9.53 6.15 8.89
C VAL A 105 8.30 5.81 8.07
N ALA A 106 7.11 6.26 8.49
CA ALA A 106 5.85 6.02 7.78
C ALA A 106 5.86 6.63 6.37
N ARG A 107 6.29 7.90 6.25
CA ARG A 107 6.41 8.59 4.95
C ARG A 107 7.39 7.88 4.03
N LYS A 108 8.56 7.49 4.54
CA LYS A 108 9.56 6.76 3.75
C LYS A 108 9.04 5.40 3.29
N PHE A 109 8.41 4.63 4.19
CA PHE A 109 7.82 3.34 3.84
C PHE A 109 6.73 3.48 2.76
N ALA A 110 5.78 4.39 2.94
CA ALA A 110 4.71 4.62 1.97
C ALA A 110 5.26 5.09 0.61
N LYS A 111 6.32 5.92 0.64
CA LYS A 111 7.05 6.33 -0.57
C LYS A 111 7.65 5.14 -1.30
N ASP A 112 8.40 4.31 -0.58
CA ASP A 112 9.10 3.16 -1.15
C ASP A 112 8.11 2.11 -1.71
N MET A 113 6.94 1.96 -1.07
CA MET A 113 5.84 1.12 -1.55
C MET A 113 5.12 1.69 -2.79
N THR A 114 5.10 3.01 -2.97
CA THR A 114 4.33 3.67 -4.05
C THR A 114 5.15 3.97 -5.30
N GLU A 115 6.41 4.41 -5.14
CA GLU A 115 7.30 4.68 -6.26
C GLU A 115 7.63 3.39 -7.01
N PHE A 116 7.55 3.47 -8.34
CA PHE A 116 7.75 2.31 -9.20
C PHE A 116 8.40 2.72 -10.52
N ASP A 117 9.30 1.87 -11.02
CA ASP A 117 9.89 1.95 -12.36
C ASP A 117 9.97 0.52 -12.91
N ILE A 118 9.33 0.27 -14.05
CA ILE A 118 9.29 -1.04 -14.68
C ILE A 118 10.68 -1.57 -15.06
N ASN A 119 11.66 -0.69 -15.28
CA ASN A 119 13.04 -1.07 -15.57
C ASN A 119 13.79 -1.52 -14.32
N ASN A 120 13.29 -1.15 -13.13
CA ASN A 120 13.85 -1.58 -11.85
C ASN A 120 12.73 -1.75 -10.80
N PRO A 121 11.86 -2.77 -10.96
CA PRO A 121 10.63 -2.89 -10.19
C PRO A 121 10.86 -3.17 -8.70
N LYS A 122 12.08 -3.60 -8.35
CA LYS A 122 12.52 -3.92 -6.98
C LYS A 122 13.46 -2.86 -6.38
N LYS A 123 13.63 -1.72 -7.05
CA LYS A 123 14.56 -0.64 -6.62
C LYS A 123 14.40 -0.26 -5.15
N ASN A 124 13.15 -0.22 -4.67
CA ASN A 124 12.81 0.24 -3.32
C ASN A 124 12.55 -0.91 -2.34
N GLU A 125 12.69 -2.17 -2.76
CA GLU A 125 12.37 -3.36 -1.94
C GLU A 125 13.25 -3.45 -0.69
N GLU A 126 14.58 -3.35 -0.85
CA GLU A 126 15.53 -3.40 0.28
C GLU A 126 15.25 -2.29 1.31
N GLU A 127 14.98 -1.09 0.81
CA GLU A 127 14.69 0.09 1.62
C GLU A 127 13.36 -0.05 2.37
N ALA A 128 12.28 -0.52 1.73
CA ALA A 128 11.01 -0.79 2.39
C ALA A 128 11.16 -1.90 3.45
N LEU A 129 11.85 -3.00 3.12
CA LEU A 129 12.07 -4.11 4.06
C LEU A 129 12.91 -3.70 5.27
N SER A 130 13.82 -2.73 5.11
CA SER A 130 14.60 -2.18 6.22
C SER A 130 13.75 -1.41 7.23
N LEU A 131 12.54 -0.98 6.87
CA LEU A 131 11.66 -0.17 7.73
C LEU A 131 10.60 -1.00 8.44
N VAL A 132 10.40 -2.25 8.05
CA VAL A 132 9.37 -3.11 8.63
C VAL A 132 9.91 -4.05 9.70
N SER A 133 9.00 -4.52 10.55
CA SER A 133 9.25 -5.62 11.48
C SER A 133 9.26 -6.97 10.74
N THR A 134 9.79 -8.01 11.39
CA THR A 134 9.80 -9.38 10.86
C THR A 134 8.41 -9.97 10.66
N ASP A 135 7.38 -9.37 11.27
CA ASP A 135 6.02 -9.91 11.24
C ASP A 135 5.33 -9.67 9.88
N ILE A 136 5.80 -8.67 9.11
CA ILE A 136 5.19 -8.27 7.84
C ILE A 136 6.18 -8.26 6.66
N ASP A 137 7.42 -8.72 6.85
CA ASP A 137 8.44 -8.65 5.80
C ASP A 137 8.06 -9.45 4.54
N LYS A 138 7.48 -10.65 4.70
CA LYS A 138 6.98 -11.48 3.60
C LYS A 138 5.81 -10.84 2.85
N GLU A 139 4.99 -10.05 3.53
CA GLU A 139 3.89 -9.31 2.89
C GLU A 139 4.46 -8.25 1.95
N VAL A 140 5.47 -7.51 2.42
CA VAL A 140 6.18 -6.49 1.63
C VAL A 140 6.94 -7.14 0.46
N GLU A 141 7.64 -8.25 0.68
CA GLU A 141 8.29 -9.02 -0.40
C GLU A 141 7.28 -9.46 -1.47
N GLY A 142 6.12 -9.97 -1.05
CA GLY A 142 5.03 -10.37 -1.93
C GLY A 142 4.47 -9.21 -2.76
N TYR A 143 4.38 -8.01 -2.18
CA TYR A 143 3.97 -6.80 -2.90
C TYR A 143 4.92 -6.47 -4.05
N PHE A 144 6.24 -6.42 -3.81
CA PHE A 144 7.22 -6.11 -4.86
C PHE A 144 7.29 -7.18 -5.95
N ILE A 145 7.07 -8.45 -5.61
CA ILE A 145 6.92 -9.52 -6.61
C ILE A 145 5.73 -9.24 -7.54
N THR A 146 4.57 -8.90 -6.96
CA THR A 146 3.35 -8.61 -7.73
C THR A 146 3.52 -7.35 -8.58
N LEU A 147 4.11 -6.31 -8.00
CA LEU A 147 4.36 -5.04 -8.67
C LEU A 147 5.28 -5.21 -9.89
N GLY A 148 6.33 -6.03 -9.78
CA GLY A 148 7.23 -6.36 -10.89
C GLY A 148 6.63 -7.19 -12.02
N GLN A 149 5.41 -7.71 -11.85
CA GLN A 149 4.66 -8.39 -12.91
C GLN A 149 3.78 -7.43 -13.72
N SER A 150 3.68 -6.15 -13.30
CA SER A 150 2.93 -5.13 -14.02
C SER A 150 3.52 -4.89 -15.41
N LYS A 151 2.66 -4.89 -16.44
CA LYS A 151 3.03 -4.59 -17.83
C LYS A 151 2.40 -3.30 -18.35
N GLU A 152 1.47 -2.71 -17.60
CA GLU A 152 0.70 -1.54 -18.04
C GLU A 152 1.29 -0.23 -17.54
N ILE A 153 1.95 -0.27 -16.37
CA ILE A 153 2.54 0.91 -15.74
C ILE A 153 4.03 0.91 -16.04
N LYS A 154 4.55 2.00 -16.61
CA LYS A 154 5.99 2.22 -16.75
C LYS A 154 6.60 2.79 -15.49
N GLU A 155 5.94 3.80 -14.93
CA GLU A 155 6.47 4.56 -13.80
C GLU A 155 5.33 5.05 -12.91
N LYS A 156 5.58 5.06 -11.60
CA LYS A 156 4.85 5.88 -10.62
C LYS A 156 5.84 6.79 -9.93
N LYS A 157 5.66 8.10 -10.10
CA LYS A 157 6.53 9.11 -9.51
C LYS A 157 5.76 9.95 -8.50
N ILE A 158 6.24 10.01 -7.27
CA ILE A 158 5.62 10.81 -6.22
C ILE A 158 5.80 12.29 -6.53
N THR A 159 4.72 13.04 -6.37
CA THR A 159 4.67 14.49 -6.52
C THR A 159 4.48 15.19 -5.18
N GLU A 160 3.75 14.57 -4.26
CA GLU A 160 3.53 15.11 -2.91
C GLU A 160 3.40 13.98 -1.88
N ILE A 161 3.90 14.23 -0.67
CA ILE A 161 3.74 13.33 0.48
C ILE A 161 3.56 14.11 1.78
N ARG A 162 2.46 13.85 2.48
CA ARG A 162 2.16 14.38 3.80
C ARG A 162 1.70 13.27 4.74
N SER A 163 1.83 13.49 6.04
CA SER A 163 1.37 12.55 7.06
C SER A 163 0.60 13.27 8.16
N GLU A 164 -0.28 12.53 8.82
CA GLU A 164 -0.96 12.96 10.03
C GLU A 164 -0.99 11.82 11.04
N GLU A 165 -0.85 12.17 12.31
CA GLU A 165 -0.94 11.18 13.37
C GLU A 165 -2.41 10.88 13.67
N ASN A 166 -2.76 9.60 13.62
CA ASN A 166 -4.11 9.17 13.95
C ASN A 166 -4.24 9.05 15.47
N GLY A 167 -5.29 9.66 16.00
CA GLY A 167 -5.42 9.89 17.44
C GLY A 167 -5.67 8.61 18.23
N TYR A 168 -4.83 8.37 19.24
CA TYR A 168 -5.18 7.51 20.35
C TYR A 168 -4.25 7.73 21.55
N ASN A 169 -4.82 7.87 22.74
CA ASN A 169 -4.10 8.04 23.99
C ASN A 169 -3.99 6.69 24.71
N GLY A 170 -2.77 6.27 25.06
CA GLY A 170 -2.50 5.06 25.84
C GLY A 170 -2.20 3.77 25.07
N LYS A 171 -1.91 3.85 23.76
CA LYS A 171 -1.36 2.73 22.99
C LYS A 171 0.16 2.68 23.11
N GLU A 172 0.75 1.50 23.09
CA GLU A 172 2.21 1.28 23.08
C GLU A 172 2.85 1.57 21.70
N TYR A 173 2.08 2.14 20.77
CA TYR A 173 2.44 2.27 19.37
C TYR A 173 1.91 3.59 18.78
N VAL A 174 2.51 4.03 17.67
CA VAL A 174 2.11 5.23 16.92
C VAL A 174 1.34 4.81 15.66
N GLU A 175 0.19 5.43 15.40
CA GLU A 175 -0.58 5.27 14.16
C GLU A 175 -0.40 6.54 13.31
N ILE A 176 0.08 6.39 12.08
CA ILE A 176 0.28 7.49 11.13
C ILE A 176 -0.52 7.20 9.87
N HIS A 177 -1.34 8.16 9.44
CA HIS A 177 -1.93 8.16 8.10
C HIS A 177 -1.01 8.93 7.14
N VAL A 178 -0.63 8.33 6.02
CA VAL A 178 0.22 8.97 5.00
C VAL A 178 -0.57 9.15 3.71
N TYR A 179 -0.64 10.37 3.20
CA TYR A 179 -1.21 10.69 1.90
C TYR A 179 -0.11 10.89 0.87
N ILE A 180 -0.25 10.21 -0.26
CA ILE A 180 0.67 10.32 -1.39
C ILE A 180 -0.10 10.73 -2.63
N SER A 181 0.39 11.75 -3.32
CA SER A 181 0.01 12.07 -4.70
C SER A 181 1.15 11.67 -5.63
N TYR A 182 0.79 11.12 -6.78
CA TYR A 182 1.76 10.60 -7.73
C TYR A 182 1.25 10.71 -9.16
N ASP A 183 2.19 10.81 -10.09
CA ASP A 183 1.93 10.70 -11.53
C ASP A 183 2.25 9.30 -12.01
N ILE A 184 1.38 8.76 -12.85
CA ILE A 184 1.50 7.46 -13.49
C ILE A 184 1.81 7.66 -14.95
N LEU A 185 2.91 7.07 -15.40
CA LEU A 185 3.22 6.92 -16.81
C LEU A 185 2.80 5.52 -17.26
N TYR A 186 1.83 5.45 -18.16
CA TYR A 186 1.38 4.17 -18.72
C TYR A 186 2.18 3.78 -19.95
N ASP A 187 2.40 2.48 -20.13
CA ASP A 187 2.79 1.94 -21.42
C ASP A 187 1.56 1.81 -22.31
N THR A 188 1.40 2.71 -23.28
CA THR A 188 0.42 2.49 -24.34
C THR A 188 1.10 2.64 -25.68
N ASP A 189 0.77 1.73 -26.62
CA ASP A 189 1.42 1.57 -27.92
C ASP A 189 1.40 2.82 -28.82
N ARG A 190 0.71 3.91 -28.43
CA ARG A 190 0.51 5.07 -29.32
C ARG A 190 0.79 6.43 -28.72
N ASP A 191 0.70 6.62 -27.40
CA ASP A 191 1.08 7.87 -26.72
C ASP A 191 1.38 7.60 -25.23
N ASN A 192 2.43 8.20 -24.68
CA ASN A 192 2.65 8.21 -23.24
C ASN A 192 1.51 8.99 -22.56
N LYS A 193 0.63 8.29 -21.84
CA LYS A 193 -0.41 8.94 -21.04
C LYS A 193 0.07 9.13 -19.62
N THR A 194 0.02 10.38 -19.17
CA THR A 194 0.25 10.73 -17.77
C THR A 194 -1.09 10.94 -17.08
N LYS A 195 -1.27 10.32 -15.91
CA LYS A 195 -2.42 10.54 -15.03
C LYS A 195 -1.91 10.82 -13.62
N SER A 196 -2.45 11.83 -12.96
CA SER A 196 -2.23 12.04 -11.53
C SER A 196 -3.27 11.27 -10.72
N ASP A 197 -2.84 10.66 -9.63
CA ASP A 197 -3.69 9.89 -8.70
C ASP A 197 -3.22 10.07 -7.25
N GLY A 198 -3.99 9.51 -6.31
CA GLY A 198 -3.69 9.57 -4.88
C GLY A 198 -3.92 8.24 -4.16
N ILE A 199 -3.16 8.01 -3.10
CA ILE A 199 -3.31 6.86 -2.21
C ILE A 199 -3.07 7.27 -0.76
N GLY A 200 -3.78 6.63 0.17
CA GLY A 200 -3.61 6.80 1.60
C GLY A 200 -3.12 5.50 2.25
N TYR A 201 -2.21 5.60 3.21
CA TYR A 201 -1.73 4.46 4.00
C TYR A 201 -2.02 4.68 5.47
N ASP A 202 -2.74 3.76 6.11
CA ASP A 202 -2.82 3.68 7.56
C ASP A 202 -1.69 2.79 8.08
N ILE A 203 -0.71 3.36 8.79
CA ILE A 203 0.53 2.68 9.19
C ILE A 203 0.63 2.64 10.71
N LYS A 204 0.85 1.44 11.25
CA LYS A 204 1.15 1.20 12.66
C LYS A 204 2.66 1.03 12.86
N LEU A 205 3.24 1.78 13.80
CA LEU A 205 4.67 1.73 14.12
C LEU A 205 4.93 1.45 15.60
N GLU A 206 5.87 0.54 15.85
CA GLU A 206 6.35 0.19 17.20
C GLU A 206 7.88 0.27 17.27
N LYS A 207 8.41 0.48 18.47
CA LYS A 207 9.86 0.46 18.70
C LYS A 207 10.36 -0.98 18.79
N VAL A 208 11.13 -1.41 17.80
CA VAL A 208 11.86 -2.69 17.81
C VAL A 208 13.35 -2.37 17.95
N ASN A 209 13.97 -2.85 19.02
CA ASN A 209 15.38 -2.56 19.34
C ASN A 209 15.70 -1.05 19.35
N GLY A 210 14.79 -0.24 19.90
CA GLY A 210 14.96 1.21 20.05
C GLY A 210 14.73 2.04 18.78
N LYS A 211 14.31 1.43 17.67
CA LYS A 211 13.98 2.13 16.41
C LYS A 211 12.54 1.86 16.00
N TYR A 212 11.88 2.86 15.42
CA TYR A 212 10.54 2.63 14.87
C TYR A 212 10.57 1.70 13.66
N LYS A 213 9.66 0.72 13.66
CA LYS A 213 9.42 -0.23 12.57
C LYS A 213 7.93 -0.29 12.27
N VAL A 214 7.59 -0.45 11.00
CA VAL A 214 6.20 -0.73 10.58
C VAL A 214 5.84 -2.15 10.99
N THR A 215 4.76 -2.29 11.76
CA THR A 215 4.23 -3.58 12.23
C THR A 215 2.93 -3.98 11.53
N SER A 216 2.23 -3.03 10.92
CA SER A 216 1.13 -3.30 10.01
C SER A 216 0.82 -2.07 9.16
N TYR A 217 0.26 -2.27 7.98
CA TYR A 217 -0.24 -1.17 7.15
C TYR A 217 -1.51 -1.59 6.37
N LYS A 218 -2.29 -0.61 5.94
CA LYS A 218 -3.43 -0.76 5.03
C LYS A 218 -3.43 0.36 4.00
N TYR A 219 -3.89 0.09 2.78
CA TYR A 219 -3.97 1.05 1.68
C TYR A 219 -5.19 0.80 0.78
#